data_AF-A0AAV0WRN6-F1
#
_entry.id   AF-A0AAV0WRN6-F1
#
_cell.length_a   1.000
_cell.length_b   1.000
_cell.length_c   1.000
_cell.angle_alpha   90.00
_cell.angle_beta   90.00
_cell.angle_gamma   90.00
#
_symmetry.space_group_name_H-M   'P 1'
#
loop_
_entity.id
_entity.type
_entity.pdbx_description
1 polymer ?
#
loop_
_entity_poly.entity_id
_entity_poly.type
_entity_poly.pdbx_seq_one_letter_code
_entity_poly.pdbx_strand_id
1 'polypeptide(L)'
;MRSRGATDPPLSVSVVCDRTLMERQQVRQVYADLEQRRKNGEHNIVVRHFNGVPSIVQADKDFQFNHSTHRHVAIPKNQPV
;
A
#
# COMPACT_ATOMS: atom_id res chain seq x y z
N MET A 1 -25.32 28.73 48.61
CA MET A 1 -24.34 27.65 48.37
C MET A 1 -24.41 27.26 46.89
N ARG A 2 -23.37 27.52 46.10
CA ARG A 2 -23.31 27.14 44.67
C ARG A 2 -22.05 26.33 44.46
N SER A 3 -22.16 25.07 44.03
CA SER A 3 -21.02 24.24 43.67
C SER A 3 -21.23 23.57 42.31
N ARG A 4 -20.55 24.16 41.32
CA ARG A 4 -19.81 23.55 40.20
C ARG A 4 -20.53 22.47 39.39
N GLY A 5 -21.14 22.88 38.28
CA GLY A 5 -21.37 22.01 37.14
C GLY A 5 -20.02 21.68 36.50
N ALA A 6 -19.57 20.43 36.64
CA ALA A 6 -18.42 19.92 35.91
C ALA A 6 -18.80 19.84 34.43
N THR A 7 -18.19 20.70 33.61
CA THR A 7 -18.24 20.59 32.15
C THR A 7 -17.09 19.66 31.78
N ASP A 8 -17.41 18.41 31.47
CA ASP A 8 -16.41 17.50 30.91
C ASP A 8 -15.83 18.14 29.64
N PRO A 9 -14.49 18.18 29.48
CA PRO A 9 -13.91 18.73 28.27
C PRO A 9 -14.36 17.90 27.07
N PRO A 10 -14.66 18.52 25.91
CA PRO A 10 -15.04 17.79 24.72
C PRO A 10 -13.91 16.82 24.36
N LEU A 11 -14.23 15.52 24.35
CA LEU A 11 -13.32 14.48 23.90
C LEU A 11 -12.89 14.80 22.47
N SER A 12 -11.64 15.25 22.31
CA SER A 12 -11.06 15.52 21.00
C SER A 12 -10.84 14.19 20.29
N VAL A 13 -11.79 13.80 19.43
CA VAL A 13 -11.63 12.64 18.55
C VAL A 13 -10.58 12.98 17.50
N SER A 14 -9.45 12.27 17.54
CA SER A 14 -8.45 12.34 16.46
C SER A 14 -8.64 11.13 15.55
N VAL A 15 -8.94 11.39 14.27
CA VAL A 15 -8.96 10.34 13.26
C VAL A 15 -7.53 10.19 12.75
N VAL A 16 -6.82 9.19 13.26
CA VAL A 16 -5.50 8.83 12.76
C VAL A 16 -5.71 7.91 11.56
N CYS A 17 -5.46 8.41 10.35
CA CYS A 17 -5.39 7.56 9.17
C CYS A 17 -4.22 6.58 9.37
N ASP A 18 -4.51 5.29 9.42
CA ASP A 18 -3.48 4.26 9.40
C ASP A 18 -2.71 4.38 8.08
N ARG A 19 -1.45 4.78 8.18
CA ARG A 19 -0.52 4.92 7.06
C ARG A 19 -0.49 3.66 6.20
N THR A 20 -0.54 2.48 6.83
CA THR A 20 -0.55 1.18 6.16
C THR A 20 -1.82 0.96 5.33
N LEU A 21 -2.96 1.49 5.79
CA LEU A 21 -4.22 1.41 5.06
C LEU A 21 -4.16 2.30 3.81
N MET A 22 -3.65 3.53 3.95
CA MET A 22 -3.50 4.46 2.83
C MET A 22 -2.56 3.91 1.76
N GLU A 23 -1.40 3.39 2.16
CA GLU A 23 -0.44 2.77 1.25
C GLU A 23 -1.07 1.58 0.51
N ARG A 24 -1.87 0.74 1.20
CA ARG A 24 -2.60 -0.37 0.57
C ARG A 24 -3.68 0.12 -0.40
N GLN A 25 -4.40 1.18 -0.08
CA GLN A 25 -5.39 1.77 -0.99
C GLN A 25 -4.71 2.31 -2.25
N GLN A 26 -3.59 3.01 -2.10
CA GLN A 26 -2.81 3.52 -3.23
C GLN A 26 -2.34 2.39 -4.16
N VAL A 27 -1.81 1.30 -3.60
CA VAL A 27 -1.42 0.13 -4.40
C VAL A 27 -2.62 -0.43 -5.17
N ARG A 28 -3.76 -0.64 -4.49
CA ARG A 28 -4.97 -1.15 -5.15
C ARG A 28 -5.44 -0.26 -6.30
N GLN A 29 -5.42 1.05 -6.10
CA GLN A 29 -5.80 2.02 -7.13
C GLN A 29 -4.91 1.89 -8.36
N VAL A 30 -3.59 1.85 -8.17
CA VAL A 30 -2.62 1.74 -9.28
C VAL A 30 -2.83 0.46 -10.10
N TYR A 31 -3.15 -0.66 -9.45
CA TYR A 31 -3.46 -1.90 -10.17
C TYR A 31 -4.81 -1.87 -10.89
N ALA A 32 -5.82 -1.19 -10.33
CA ALA A 32 -7.09 -0.98 -11.02
C ALA A 32 -6.90 -0.13 -12.29
N ASP A 33 -6.11 0.94 -12.19
CA ASP A 33 -5.78 1.82 -13.31
C ASP A 33 -4.98 1.06 -14.40
N LEU A 34 -4.03 0.19 -13.99
CA LEU A 34 -3.29 -0.67 -14.92
C LEU A 34 -4.24 -1.57 -15.72
N GLU A 35 -5.18 -2.21 -15.05
CA GLU A 35 -6.16 -3.09 -15.68
C GLU A 35 -7.08 -2.32 -16.64
N GLN A 36 -7.53 -1.13 -16.23
CA GLN A 36 -8.33 -0.27 -17.10
C GLN A 36 -7.55 0.18 -18.35
N ARG A 37 -6.29 0.60 -18.20
CA ARG A 37 -5.43 0.98 -19.34
C ARG A 37 -5.20 -0.19 -20.29
N ARG A 38 -5.00 -1.40 -19.76
CA ARG A 38 -4.90 -2.62 -20.58
C ARG A 38 -6.17 -2.90 -21.37
N LYS A 39 -7.35 -2.75 -20.76
CA LYS A 39 -8.64 -2.89 -21.44
C LYS A 39 -8.84 -1.82 -22.52
N ASN A 40 -8.28 -0.64 -22.34
CA ASN A 40 -8.29 0.45 -23.32
C ASN A 40 -7.27 0.25 -24.46
N GLY A 41 -6.54 -0.87 -24.49
CA GLY A 41 -5.58 -1.19 -25.55
C GLY A 41 -4.17 -0.68 -25.30
N GLU A 42 -3.86 -0.18 -24.10
CA GLU A 42 -2.47 0.11 -23.74
C GLU A 42 -1.71 -1.18 -23.46
N HIS A 43 -0.66 -1.41 -24.23
CA HIS A 43 0.22 -2.55 -24.09
C HIS A 43 1.60 -2.12 -23.58
N ASN A 44 2.39 -3.10 -23.12
CA ASN A 44 3.74 -2.91 -22.62
C ASN A 44 3.80 -1.95 -21.41
N ILE A 45 2.78 -1.91 -20.56
CA ILE A 45 2.80 -1.13 -19.32
C ILE A 45 2.92 -2.03 -18.10
N VAL A 46 3.68 -1.58 -17.10
CA VAL A 46 3.96 -2.29 -15.85
C VAL A 46 3.94 -1.33 -14.66
N VAL A 47 3.65 -1.86 -13.46
CA VAL A 47 3.76 -1.10 -12.21
C VAL A 47 5.19 -1.18 -11.69
N ARG A 48 5.80 -0.04 -11.38
CA ARG A 48 7.09 0.08 -10.70
C ARG A 48 6.96 0.93 -9.44
N HIS A 49 7.84 0.70 -8.49
CA HIS A 49 7.89 1.49 -7.25
C HIS A 49 9.08 2.44 -7.32
N PHE A 50 8.81 3.74 -7.20
CA PHE A 50 9.82 4.78 -7.09
C PHE A 50 9.74 5.38 -5.69
N ASN A 51 10.80 5.24 -4.89
CA ASN A 51 10.82 5.69 -3.50
C ASN A 51 9.64 5.15 -2.68
N GLY A 52 9.24 3.89 -2.91
CA GLY A 52 8.09 3.25 -2.26
C GLY A 52 6.71 3.63 -2.83
N VAL A 53 6.66 4.52 -3.83
CA VAL A 53 5.42 4.95 -4.47
C VAL A 53 5.17 4.11 -5.74
N PRO A 54 4.06 3.35 -5.83
CA PRO A 54 3.70 2.61 -7.03
C PRO A 54 3.26 3.55 -8.15
N SER A 55 3.73 3.30 -9.37
CA SER A 55 3.39 4.07 -10.58
C SER A 55 3.41 3.19 -11.83
N ILE A 56 2.56 3.49 -12.81
CA ILE A 56 2.48 2.74 -14.08
C ILE A 56 3.43 3.39 -15.09
N VAL A 57 4.35 2.60 -15.62
CA VAL A 57 5.36 3.03 -16.60
C VAL A 57 5.32 2.14 -17.84
N GLN A 58 5.91 2.62 -18.94
CA GLN A 58 6.21 1.77 -20.10
C GLN A 58 7.31 0.76 -19.74
N ALA A 59 7.13 -0.46 -20.21
CA ALA A 59 8.10 -1.52 -20.13
C ALA A 59 9.14 -1.28 -21.23
N ASP A 60 10.22 -0.60 -20.88
CA ASP A 60 11.38 -0.52 -21.76
C ASP A 60 11.91 -1.93 -22.04
N LYS A 61 12.26 -2.19 -23.30
CA LYS A 61 12.72 -3.51 -23.78
C LYS A 61 13.99 -4.02 -23.08
N ASP A 62 14.72 -3.13 -22.42
CA ASP A 62 16.05 -3.43 -21.86
C ASP A 62 16.06 -3.58 -20.33
N PHE A 63 14.92 -3.36 -19.65
CA PHE A 63 14.86 -3.50 -18.21
C PHE A 63 14.54 -4.94 -17.80
N GLN A 64 15.61 -5.71 -17.60
CA GLN A 64 15.53 -7.01 -16.95
C GLN A 64 14.80 -6.87 -15.60
N PHE A 65 13.81 -7.73 -15.42
CA PHE A 65 12.91 -7.81 -14.29
C PHE A 65 13.70 -8.20 -13.03
N ASN A 66 14.26 -7.22 -12.32
CA ASN A 66 14.79 -7.46 -10.99
C ASN A 66 13.58 -7.62 -10.05
N HIS A 67 13.09 -8.86 -9.93
CA HIS A 67 12.25 -9.28 -8.81
C HIS A 67 13.07 -9.13 -7.52
N SER A 68 13.21 -7.90 -7.01
CA SER A 68 13.74 -7.69 -5.67
C SER A 68 12.66 -8.08 -4.67
N THR A 69 12.79 -9.32 -4.23
CA THR A 69 12.46 -9.80 -2.88
C THR A 69 10.98 -10.09 -2.59
N HIS A 70 10.48 -11.18 -3.16
CA HIS A 70 9.67 -12.08 -2.33
C HIS A 70 10.62 -12.60 -1.25
N ARG A 71 10.57 -12.04 -0.04
CA ARG A 71 11.17 -12.68 1.13
C ARG A 71 10.45 -14.01 1.30
N HIS A 72 11.00 -15.07 0.71
CA HIS A 72 10.71 -16.43 1.10
C HIS A 72 11.27 -16.56 2.52
N VAL A 73 10.43 -16.30 3.52
CA VAL A 73 10.72 -16.74 4.88
C VAL A 73 10.65 -18.25 4.80
N ALA A 74 11.80 -18.90 4.63
CA ALA A 74 11.93 -20.32 4.82
C ALA A 74 11.58 -20.60 6.28
N ILE A 75 10.40 -21.15 6.52
CA ILE A 75 10.07 -21.75 7.80
C ILE A 75 10.98 -22.99 7.91
N PRO A 76 11.92 -23.08 8.86
CA PRO A 76 12.72 -24.27 9.02
C PRO A 76 11.80 -25.42 9.43
N LYS A 77 11.61 -26.39 8.52
CA LYS A 77 11.05 -27.69 8.85
C LYS A 77 12.13 -28.44 9.62
N ASN A 78 12.17 -28.27 10.95
CA ASN A 78 12.79 -29.20 11.90
C ASN A 78 12.50 -28.74 13.32
N GLN A 79 11.45 -29.29 13.94
CA GLN A 79 11.45 -29.56 15.37
C GLN A 79 11.24 -31.07 15.55
N PRO A 80 12.10 -31.75 16.32
CA PRO A 80 12.18 -33.22 16.34
C PRO A 80 11.02 -33.88 17.10
N VAL A 81 10.77 -35.11 16.65
CA VAL A 81 9.94 -36.24 17.13
C VAL A 81 9.20 -36.07 18.45
#